data_AF-A0A7J6T563-F1
#
_entry.id   AF-A0A7J6T563-F1
#
_cell.length_a   1.000
_cell.length_b   1.000
_cell.length_c   1.000
_cell.angle_alpha   90.00
_cell.angle_beta   90.00
_cell.angle_gamma   90.00
#
_symmetry.space_group_name_H-M   'P 1'
#
loop_
_entity.id
_entity.type
_entity.pdbx_description
1 polymer ?
#
loop_
_entity_poly.entity_id
_entity_poly.type
_entity_poly.pdbx_seq_one_letter_code
_entity_poly.pdbx_strand_id
1 'polypeptide(L)'
;TDVKKDYSTAAVYSDYRRLPQVALVAAAGENGSHTLPTPNAIKEGQHQDHQLQVILSTLQQHREPPDGVDRAYTLVWNTLVVRDGILRRLLPATHGAGLAEVVVVPVVPDKLVPRVLVYFHNPLGANHPGIQRTIRAIKQLYWFPKLSKRVCDHISSCSACILRAMKQKWTQTGVQKAAPPGPWHTVAADLLSVSTDSGNILLLVTLCLFSFWPEVRVLSSKSSQAVALALRSMNAQFGPMKILRTDRGPEFRGAVEEYLTTINAVHSTTLPYSPVSAVEQLNRTILHKLQTVRNCPLWRRIPTVALLDEILWSIRSTPSTVLKIEPFM
;
A
#
# COMPACT_ATOMS: atom_id res chain seq x y z
N THR A 1 -45.46 23.25 -26.30
CA THR A 1 -44.88 24.19 -25.34
C THR A 1 -43.50 23.70 -24.96
N ASP A 2 -42.49 24.46 -25.37
CA ASP A 2 -41.07 24.29 -25.07
C ASP A 2 -40.78 24.05 -23.58
N VAL A 3 -39.88 23.10 -23.30
CA VAL A 3 -38.93 23.23 -22.19
C VAL A 3 -37.57 22.68 -22.64
N LYS A 4 -36.77 23.53 -23.29
CA LYS A 4 -35.32 23.40 -23.31
C LYS A 4 -34.82 23.40 -21.85
N LYS A 5 -34.19 22.32 -21.40
CA LYS A 5 -33.33 22.36 -20.20
C LYS A 5 -31.88 22.42 -20.68
N ASP A 6 -31.35 23.63 -20.67
CA ASP A 6 -29.93 23.93 -20.80
C ASP A 6 -29.17 23.22 -19.67
N TYR A 7 -28.50 22.11 -19.99
CA TYR A 7 -27.51 21.54 -19.10
C TYR A 7 -26.22 22.35 -19.24
N SER A 8 -26.16 23.44 -18.48
CA SER A 8 -24.93 24.21 -18.26
C SER A 8 -23.81 23.27 -17.79
N THR A 9 -22.67 23.36 -18.45
CA THR A 9 -21.38 22.70 -18.17
C THR A 9 -20.84 22.93 -16.74
N ALA A 10 -21.51 23.76 -15.93
CA ALA A 10 -21.14 24.05 -14.54
C ALA A 10 -21.54 22.97 -13.52
N ALA A 11 -22.55 22.14 -13.80
CA ALA A 11 -23.08 21.21 -12.79
C ALA A 11 -22.17 20.01 -12.48
N VAL A 12 -21.32 19.60 -13.43
CA VAL A 12 -20.41 18.44 -13.30
C VAL A 12 -19.20 18.72 -12.37
N TYR A 13 -19.01 19.97 -11.93
CA TYR A 13 -17.92 20.35 -11.03
C TYR A 13 -18.31 20.48 -9.55
N SER A 14 -19.59 20.32 -9.19
CA SER A 14 -20.05 20.61 -7.82
C SER A 14 -19.78 19.51 -6.80
N ASP A 15 -19.60 18.26 -7.22
CA ASP A 15 -19.38 17.11 -6.32
C ASP A 15 -17.91 16.78 -6.01
N TYR A 16 -16.97 17.62 -6.46
CA TYR A 16 -15.53 17.46 -6.17
C TYR A 16 -15.11 17.89 -4.75
N ARG A 17 -16.05 18.23 -3.85
CA ARG A 17 -15.75 18.68 -2.47
C ARG A 17 -15.28 17.58 -1.50
N ARG A 18 -15.06 16.32 -1.93
CA ARG A 18 -14.63 15.22 -1.04
C ARG A 18 -13.36 14.49 -1.48
N LEU A 19 -12.47 15.15 -2.20
CA LEU A 19 -11.06 14.77 -2.19
C LEU A 19 -10.35 15.62 -1.13
N PRO A 20 -9.43 15.07 -0.32
CA PRO A 20 -8.63 15.89 0.58
C PRO A 20 -7.94 16.97 -0.27
N GLN A 21 -8.26 18.24 0.00
CA GLN A 21 -7.56 19.40 -0.53
C GLN A 21 -6.09 19.29 -0.11
N VAL A 22 -5.26 18.72 -0.98
CA VAL A 22 -3.82 18.82 -0.87
C VAL A 22 -3.31 19.26 -2.24
N ALA A 23 -2.97 20.55 -2.30
CA ALA A 23 -2.21 21.25 -3.34
C ALA A 23 -2.89 21.45 -4.71
N LEU A 24 -3.93 22.30 -4.75
CA LEU A 24 -3.91 23.37 -5.76
C LEU A 24 -2.92 24.43 -5.27
N VAL A 25 -2.16 25.00 -6.21
CA VAL A 25 -1.10 26.01 -6.05
C VAL A 25 0.31 25.44 -5.82
N ALA A 26 1.04 25.23 -6.93
CA ALA A 26 2.32 25.90 -7.23
C ALA A 26 3.13 25.10 -8.27
N ALA A 27 2.92 25.40 -9.56
CA ALA A 27 3.92 25.33 -10.62
C ALA A 27 3.29 25.90 -11.91
N ALA A 28 2.93 27.18 -11.86
CA ALA A 28 2.88 27.99 -13.08
C ALA A 28 4.35 28.28 -13.42
N GLY A 29 4.90 27.52 -14.35
CA GLY A 29 6.31 27.64 -14.76
C GLY A 29 6.88 26.27 -15.11
N GLU A 30 7.22 26.11 -16.38
CA GLU A 30 8.03 25.03 -16.96
C GLU A 30 7.29 23.72 -17.32
N ASN A 31 6.93 23.66 -18.61
CA ASN A 31 6.54 22.49 -19.40
C ASN A 31 5.17 21.83 -19.07
N GLY A 32 4.25 21.89 -20.04
CA GLY A 32 2.86 21.40 -19.95
C GLY A 32 2.65 19.88 -19.77
N SER A 33 3.62 19.14 -19.23
CA SER A 33 3.56 17.70 -18.97
C SER A 33 2.83 17.33 -17.67
N HIS A 34 2.65 18.28 -16.74
CA HIS A 34 2.09 18.04 -15.41
C HIS A 34 0.62 18.43 -15.24
N THR A 35 -0.09 18.73 -16.33
CA THR A 35 -1.52 19.09 -16.31
C THR A 35 -2.33 18.06 -17.07
N LEU A 36 -3.58 17.82 -16.66
CA LEU A 36 -4.49 16.93 -17.38
C LEU A 36 -4.77 17.45 -18.80
N PRO A 37 -4.98 16.55 -19.79
CA PRO A 37 -5.44 16.96 -21.09
C PRO A 37 -6.81 17.66 -20.99
N THR A 38 -6.91 18.84 -21.61
CA THR A 38 -8.20 19.55 -21.71
C THR A 38 -9.13 18.82 -22.67
N PRO A 39 -10.46 19.00 -22.56
CA PRO A 39 -11.41 18.43 -23.52
C PRO A 39 -11.10 18.79 -24.97
N ASN A 40 -10.67 20.03 -25.24
CA ASN A 40 -10.27 20.46 -26.59
C ASN A 40 -9.01 19.74 -27.09
N ALA A 41 -7.99 19.57 -26.23
CA ALA A 41 -6.79 18.82 -26.61
C ALA A 41 -7.13 17.34 -26.92
N ILE A 42 -8.04 16.73 -26.15
CA ILE A 42 -8.53 15.38 -26.43
C ILE A 42 -9.25 15.35 -27.78
N LYS A 43 -10.16 16.31 -28.03
CA LYS A 43 -10.89 16.41 -29.31
C LYS A 43 -9.94 16.51 -30.51
N GLU A 44 -9.01 17.47 -30.47
CA GLU A 44 -8.00 17.66 -31.52
C GLU A 44 -7.15 16.41 -31.70
N GLY A 45 -6.70 15.79 -30.60
CA GLY A 45 -5.93 14.55 -30.65
C GLY A 45 -6.70 13.39 -31.27
N GLN A 46 -8.01 13.27 -31.00
CA GLN A 46 -8.87 12.25 -31.62
C GLN A 46 -9.01 12.49 -33.12
N HIS A 47 -9.13 13.76 -33.53
CA HIS A 47 -9.17 14.14 -34.94
C HIS A 47 -7.80 14.07 -35.65
N GLN A 48 -6.70 13.87 -34.94
CA GLN A 48 -5.39 13.64 -35.56
C GLN A 48 -4.99 12.16 -35.60
N ASP A 49 -5.71 11.32 -34.86
CA ASP A 49 -5.48 9.89 -34.79
C ASP A 49 -6.34 9.19 -35.86
N HIS A 50 -5.68 8.60 -36.85
CA HIS A 50 -6.33 7.97 -37.99
C HIS A 50 -7.35 6.88 -37.57
N GLN A 51 -7.02 6.08 -36.56
CA GLN A 51 -7.93 5.03 -36.09
C GLN A 51 -9.15 5.63 -35.38
N LEU A 52 -8.96 6.66 -34.56
CA LEU A 52 -10.07 7.33 -33.87
C LEU A 52 -10.96 8.11 -34.84
N GLN A 53 -10.41 8.69 -35.91
CA GLN A 53 -11.20 9.31 -36.98
C GLN A 53 -12.14 8.31 -37.67
N VAL A 54 -11.64 7.11 -37.97
CA VAL A 54 -12.45 6.03 -38.56
C VAL A 54 -13.57 5.62 -37.60
N ILE A 55 -13.26 5.47 -36.30
CA ILE A 55 -14.27 5.15 -35.28
C ILE A 55 -15.32 6.26 -35.15
N LEU A 56 -14.89 7.53 -35.08
CA LEU A 56 -15.77 8.69 -34.98
C LEU A 56 -16.77 8.76 -36.14
N SER A 57 -16.28 8.66 -37.38
CA SER A 57 -17.12 8.72 -38.58
C SER A 57 -18.08 7.52 -38.68
N THR A 58 -17.63 6.32 -38.30
CA THR A 58 -18.46 5.11 -38.34
C THR A 58 -19.58 5.14 -37.30
N LEU A 59 -19.28 5.63 -36.08
CA LEU A 59 -20.30 5.79 -35.03
C LEU A 59 -21.33 6.86 -35.38
N GLN A 60 -20.93 7.94 -36.05
CA GLN A 60 -21.87 8.96 -36.56
C GLN A 60 -22.82 8.41 -37.64
N GLN A 61 -22.37 7.42 -38.41
CA GLN A 61 -23.19 6.72 -39.41
C GLN A 61 -24.01 5.56 -38.82
N HIS A 62 -23.96 5.34 -37.49
CA HIS A 62 -24.64 4.24 -36.78
C HIS A 62 -24.34 2.85 -37.34
N ARG A 63 -23.07 2.59 -37.69
CA ARG A 63 -22.63 1.31 -38.28
C ARG A 63 -21.90 0.41 -37.26
N GLU A 64 -21.75 -0.85 -37.65
CA GLU A 64 -20.93 -1.86 -36.97
C GLU A 64 -19.43 -1.48 -36.95
N PRO A 65 -18.62 -2.07 -36.04
CA PRO A 65 -17.20 -1.77 -35.96
C PRO A 65 -16.50 -2.06 -37.30
N PRO A 66 -15.74 -1.11 -37.85
CA PRO A 66 -15.09 -1.29 -39.14
C PRO A 66 -13.89 -2.24 -39.04
N ASP A 67 -13.60 -2.94 -40.13
CA ASP A 67 -12.47 -3.85 -40.23
C ASP A 67 -11.14 -3.11 -40.06
N GLY A 68 -10.19 -3.74 -39.35
CA GLY A 68 -8.85 -3.18 -39.10
C GLY A 68 -8.73 -2.25 -37.89
N VAL A 69 -9.81 -2.02 -37.14
CA VAL A 69 -9.75 -1.32 -35.85
C VAL A 69 -9.15 -2.23 -34.76
N ASP A 70 -8.35 -1.66 -33.84
CA ASP A 70 -7.77 -2.41 -32.72
C ASP A 70 -8.90 -3.08 -31.91
N ARG A 71 -8.74 -4.38 -31.67
CA ARG A 71 -9.69 -5.24 -30.95
C ARG A 71 -10.16 -4.63 -29.61
N ALA A 72 -9.33 -3.82 -28.96
CA ALA A 72 -9.70 -3.13 -27.73
C ALA A 72 -10.91 -2.19 -27.90
N TYR A 73 -11.09 -1.56 -29.07
CA TYR A 73 -12.26 -0.74 -29.39
C TYR A 73 -13.45 -1.60 -29.79
N THR A 74 -13.23 -2.65 -30.59
CA THR A 74 -14.29 -3.60 -31.01
C THR A 74 -14.98 -4.24 -29.80
N LEU A 75 -14.21 -4.64 -28.78
CA LEU A 75 -14.74 -5.24 -27.55
C LEU A 75 -15.63 -4.30 -26.73
N VAL A 76 -15.50 -2.99 -26.93
CA VAL A 76 -16.24 -1.98 -26.17
C VAL A 76 -17.16 -1.15 -27.08
N TRP A 77 -17.34 -1.56 -28.34
CA TRP A 77 -18.03 -0.79 -29.38
C TRP A 77 -19.39 -0.26 -28.94
N ASN A 78 -20.22 -1.14 -28.36
CA ASN A 78 -21.56 -0.82 -27.89
C ASN A 78 -21.60 0.15 -26.69
N THR A 79 -20.44 0.46 -26.12
CA THR A 79 -20.30 1.45 -25.04
C THR A 79 -19.67 2.75 -25.52
N LEU A 80 -19.29 2.86 -26.79
CA LEU A 80 -18.71 4.07 -27.37
C LEU A 80 -19.80 5.00 -27.89
N VAL A 81 -19.67 6.29 -27.60
CA VAL A 81 -20.59 7.34 -28.04
C VAL A 81 -19.83 8.59 -28.42
N VAL A 82 -20.37 9.37 -29.36
CA VAL A 82 -19.83 10.68 -29.71
C VAL A 82 -20.67 11.76 -29.03
N ARG A 83 -20.05 12.61 -28.22
CA ARG A 83 -20.70 13.78 -27.59
C ARG A 83 -19.80 14.99 -27.71
N ASP A 84 -20.36 16.12 -28.17
CA ASP A 84 -19.64 17.38 -28.40
C ASP A 84 -18.45 17.26 -29.39
N GLY A 85 -18.53 16.27 -30.28
CA GLY A 85 -17.45 15.91 -31.20
C GLY A 85 -16.27 15.20 -30.54
N ILE A 86 -16.44 14.67 -29.31
CA ILE A 86 -15.47 13.86 -28.59
C ILE A 86 -15.98 12.43 -28.52
N LEU A 87 -15.12 11.47 -28.88
CA LEU A 87 -15.35 10.05 -28.62
C LEU A 87 -15.27 9.78 -27.11
N ARG A 88 -16.33 9.23 -26.55
CA ARG A 88 -16.48 8.91 -25.13
C ARG A 88 -16.92 7.46 -24.95
N ARG A 89 -16.70 6.93 -23.76
CA ARG A 89 -17.13 5.60 -23.35
C ARG A 89 -18.09 5.69 -22.16
N LEU A 90 -19.17 4.93 -22.24
CA LEU A 90 -20.12 4.68 -21.17
C LEU A 90 -19.59 3.55 -20.28
N LEU A 91 -19.42 3.83 -18.99
CA LEU A 91 -18.99 2.88 -17.98
C LEU A 91 -20.11 2.66 -16.96
N PRO A 92 -20.41 1.42 -16.56
CA PRO A 92 -21.35 1.17 -15.47
C PRO A 92 -20.78 1.78 -14.17
N ALA A 93 -21.58 2.56 -13.44
CA ALA A 93 -21.15 3.08 -12.13
C ALA A 93 -20.89 1.91 -11.18
N THR A 94 -19.78 2.00 -10.47
CA THR A 94 -19.32 0.95 -9.56
C THR A 94 -19.55 1.37 -8.11
N HIS A 95 -20.79 1.69 -7.71
CA HIS A 95 -21.16 1.73 -6.29
C HIS A 95 -22.65 1.42 -6.09
N GLY A 96 -22.93 0.55 -5.12
CA GLY A 96 -24.26 -0.01 -4.86
C GLY A 96 -25.25 1.04 -4.35
N ALA A 97 -26.23 1.39 -5.19
CA ALA A 97 -27.53 1.88 -4.80
C ALA A 97 -28.44 1.92 -6.03
N GLY A 98 -29.15 0.81 -6.32
CA GLY A 98 -30.47 0.74 -6.96
C GLY A 98 -30.78 1.41 -8.31
N LEU A 99 -29.92 2.25 -8.87
CA LEU A 99 -30.10 2.93 -10.15
C LEU A 99 -28.76 2.85 -10.89
N ALA A 100 -28.78 2.27 -12.09
CA ALA A 100 -27.61 2.10 -12.93
C ALA A 100 -27.12 3.46 -13.44
N GLU A 101 -26.39 4.19 -12.59
CA GLU A 101 -25.74 5.42 -13.00
C GLU A 101 -24.63 5.08 -14.01
N VAL A 102 -24.52 5.84 -15.10
CA VAL A 102 -23.54 5.59 -16.16
C VAL A 102 -22.53 6.71 -16.13
N VAL A 103 -21.26 6.38 -15.89
CA VAL A 103 -20.16 7.35 -15.94
C VAL A 103 -19.69 7.47 -17.38
N VAL A 104 -19.63 8.71 -17.90
CA VAL A 104 -19.21 8.98 -19.28
C VAL A 104 -17.81 9.58 -19.29
N VAL A 105 -16.82 8.81 -19.74
CA VAL A 105 -15.42 9.23 -19.77
C VAL A 105 -14.92 9.44 -21.20
N PRO A 106 -14.07 10.45 -21.47
CA PRO A 106 -13.43 10.61 -22.76
C PRO A 106 -12.47 9.46 -23.08
N VAL A 107 -12.44 9.08 -24.37
CA VAL A 107 -11.42 8.19 -24.93
C VAL A 107 -10.16 9.00 -25.18
N VAL A 108 -9.05 8.64 -24.55
CA VAL A 108 -7.79 9.40 -24.67
C VAL A 108 -7.01 8.90 -25.89
N PRO A 109 -6.66 9.80 -26.84
CA PRO A 109 -5.76 9.48 -27.95
C PRO A 109 -4.39 9.02 -27.47
N ASP A 110 -3.74 8.14 -28.24
CA ASP A 110 -2.48 7.51 -27.85
C ASP A 110 -1.38 8.53 -27.54
N LYS A 111 -1.33 9.64 -28.29
CA LYS A 111 -0.39 10.76 -28.06
C LYS A 111 -0.55 11.45 -26.71
N LEU A 112 -1.74 11.40 -26.11
CA LEU A 112 -2.05 12.05 -24.83
C LEU A 112 -2.00 11.11 -23.63
N VAL A 113 -1.91 9.79 -23.87
CA VAL A 113 -1.80 8.80 -22.79
C VAL A 113 -0.61 9.06 -21.86
N PRO A 114 0.62 9.38 -22.35
CA PRO A 114 1.74 9.69 -21.45
C PRO A 114 1.44 10.84 -20.49
N ARG A 115 0.74 11.88 -20.95
CA ARG A 115 0.37 13.04 -20.13
C ARG A 115 -0.59 12.66 -18.99
N VAL A 116 -1.56 11.79 -19.27
CA VAL A 116 -2.46 11.24 -18.24
C VAL A 116 -1.67 10.42 -17.22
N LEU A 117 -0.80 9.52 -17.67
CA LEU A 117 0.00 8.67 -16.78
C LEU A 117 0.93 9.49 -15.88
N VAL A 118 1.59 10.52 -16.43
CA VAL A 118 2.41 11.46 -15.66
C VAL A 118 1.56 12.12 -14.59
N TYR A 119 0.41 12.70 -14.92
CA TYR A 119 -0.44 13.42 -13.97
C TYR A 119 -0.89 12.57 -12.76
N PHE A 120 -1.30 11.31 -12.99
CA PHE A 120 -1.78 10.45 -11.91
C PHE A 120 -0.68 9.76 -11.11
N HIS A 121 0.58 9.82 -11.54
CA HIS A 121 1.68 9.12 -10.89
C HIS A 121 2.79 10.02 -10.33
N ASN A 122 3.22 11.01 -11.11
CA ASN A 122 4.48 11.74 -10.87
C ASN A 122 4.37 12.98 -9.96
N PRO A 123 3.26 13.77 -9.94
CA PRO A 123 3.16 14.95 -9.09
C PRO A 123 3.29 14.65 -7.60
N LEU A 124 3.78 15.64 -6.84
CA LEU A 124 3.94 15.55 -5.39
C LEU A 124 2.64 15.14 -4.68
N GLY A 125 1.50 15.67 -5.12
CA GLY A 125 0.18 15.31 -4.58
C GLY A 125 -0.28 13.88 -4.89
N ALA A 126 0.18 13.29 -5.99
CA ALA A 126 -0.11 11.89 -6.33
C ALA A 126 0.80 10.91 -5.56
N ASN A 127 2.05 11.30 -5.32
CA ASN A 127 3.04 10.58 -4.50
C ASN A 127 3.35 9.14 -4.97
N HIS A 128 3.60 8.95 -6.27
CA HIS A 128 4.02 7.66 -6.84
C HIS A 128 3.19 6.44 -6.38
N PRO A 129 1.87 6.48 -6.57
CA PRO A 129 0.97 5.42 -6.14
C PRO A 129 1.25 4.13 -6.90
N GLY A 130 0.99 2.99 -6.25
CA GLY A 130 1.12 1.67 -6.86
C GLY A 130 0.11 1.42 -7.97
N ILE A 131 0.40 0.45 -8.84
CA ILE A 131 -0.33 0.14 -10.09
C ILE A 131 -1.86 0.17 -9.91
N GLN A 132 -2.38 -0.56 -8.91
CA GLN A 132 -3.83 -0.67 -8.71
C GLN A 132 -4.49 0.65 -8.32
N ARG A 133 -3.83 1.48 -7.52
CA ARG A 133 -4.35 2.78 -7.10
C ARG A 133 -4.35 3.76 -8.28
N THR A 134 -3.30 3.76 -9.09
CA THR A 134 -3.21 4.56 -10.32
C THR A 134 -4.29 4.16 -11.33
N ILE A 135 -4.50 2.86 -11.55
CA ILE A 135 -5.55 2.35 -12.45
C ILE A 135 -6.94 2.82 -11.97
N ARG A 136 -7.25 2.68 -10.67
CA ARG A 136 -8.54 3.11 -10.12
C ARG A 136 -8.79 4.60 -10.34
N ALA A 137 -7.79 5.45 -10.09
CA ALA A 137 -7.91 6.89 -10.29
C ALA A 137 -8.14 7.26 -11.76
N ILE A 138 -7.40 6.65 -12.69
CA ILE A 138 -7.56 6.92 -14.13
C ILE A 138 -8.93 6.45 -14.63
N LYS A 139 -9.39 5.25 -14.24
CA LYS A 139 -10.66 4.67 -14.70
C LYS A 139 -11.89 5.51 -14.37
N GLN A 140 -11.82 6.36 -13.34
CA GLN A 140 -12.92 7.26 -12.97
C GLN A 140 -13.08 8.42 -13.95
N LEU A 141 -12.02 8.79 -14.69
CA LEU A 141 -11.96 10.02 -15.47
C LEU A 141 -11.66 9.80 -16.95
N TYR A 142 -10.99 8.71 -17.31
CA TYR A 142 -10.49 8.47 -18.65
C TYR A 142 -10.59 7.00 -19.05
N TRP A 143 -10.68 6.76 -20.36
CA TRP A 143 -10.51 5.43 -20.92
C TRP A 143 -9.52 5.45 -22.10
N PHE A 144 -8.70 4.41 -22.20
CA PHE A 144 -7.86 4.13 -23.36
C PHE A 144 -7.48 2.64 -23.40
N PRO A 145 -7.09 2.09 -24.56
CA PRO A 145 -6.71 0.70 -24.69
C PRO A 145 -5.55 0.29 -23.78
N LYS A 146 -5.64 -0.95 -23.25
CA LYS A 146 -4.56 -1.60 -22.49
C LYS A 146 -4.12 -0.80 -21.24
N LEU A 147 -5.05 -0.09 -20.59
CA LEU A 147 -4.80 0.76 -19.40
C LEU A 147 -3.87 0.10 -18.37
N SER A 148 -4.17 -1.12 -17.93
CA SER A 148 -3.36 -1.80 -16.91
C SER A 148 -1.91 -2.01 -17.35
N LYS A 149 -1.69 -2.40 -18.62
CA LYS A 149 -0.36 -2.59 -19.18
C LYS A 149 0.39 -1.26 -19.25
N ARG A 150 -0.24 -0.22 -19.81
CA ARG A 150 0.38 1.11 -19.92
C ARG A 150 0.75 1.72 -18.56
N VAL A 151 -0.09 1.53 -17.55
CA VAL A 151 0.23 1.95 -16.16
C VAL A 151 1.40 1.14 -15.62
N CYS A 152 1.43 -0.18 -15.83
CA CYS A 152 2.54 -1.02 -15.39
C CYS A 152 3.87 -0.58 -16.04
N ASP A 153 3.87 -0.40 -17.35
CA ASP A 153 5.04 0.02 -18.14
C ASP A 153 5.56 1.39 -17.65
N HIS A 154 4.67 2.35 -17.42
CA HIS A 154 5.03 3.69 -16.89
C HIS A 154 5.63 3.64 -15.49
N ILE A 155 5.05 2.87 -14.57
CA ILE A 155 5.55 2.76 -13.19
C ILE A 155 6.88 1.98 -13.18
N SER A 156 7.02 0.96 -14.03
CA SER A 156 8.24 0.15 -14.13
C SER A 156 9.44 0.93 -14.69
N SER A 157 9.19 1.99 -15.45
CA SER A 157 10.20 2.89 -16.02
C SER A 157 10.41 4.17 -15.19
N CYS A 158 9.61 4.41 -14.15
CA CYS A 158 9.72 5.58 -13.30
C CYS A 158 10.97 5.52 -12.42
N SER A 159 11.95 6.41 -12.67
CA SER A 159 13.22 6.47 -11.94
C SER A 159 13.03 6.54 -10.41
N ALA A 160 12.08 7.32 -9.90
CA ALA A 160 11.82 7.41 -8.46
C ALA A 160 11.29 6.10 -7.87
N CYS A 161 10.41 5.39 -8.59
CA CYS A 161 9.92 4.08 -8.17
C CYS A 161 10.99 3.00 -8.32
N ILE A 162 11.80 3.04 -9.38
CA ILE A 162 12.95 2.17 -9.56
C ILE A 162 13.95 2.41 -8.44
N LEU A 163 14.32 3.64 -8.12
CA LEU A 163 15.24 3.97 -7.02
C LEU A 163 14.67 3.58 -5.67
N ARG A 164 13.37 3.75 -5.43
CA ARG A 164 12.71 3.25 -4.21
C ARG A 164 12.76 1.73 -4.13
N ALA A 165 12.45 1.04 -5.22
CA ALA A 165 12.52 -0.42 -5.32
C ALA A 165 13.96 -0.93 -5.25
N MET A 166 14.93 -0.21 -5.82
CA MET A 166 16.36 -0.49 -5.77
C MET A 166 16.91 -0.19 -4.39
N LYS A 167 16.44 0.83 -3.67
CA LYS A 167 16.79 1.07 -2.26
C LYS A 167 16.18 -0.02 -1.38
N GLN A 168 14.96 -0.48 -1.67
CA GLN A 168 14.38 -1.67 -1.05
C GLN A 168 15.16 -2.95 -1.40
N LYS A 169 15.68 -3.07 -2.63
CA LYS A 169 16.54 -4.17 -3.05
C LYS A 169 17.96 -4.05 -2.50
N TRP A 170 18.54 -2.86 -2.37
CA TRP A 170 19.86 -2.59 -1.78
C TRP A 170 19.84 -2.78 -0.27
N THR A 171 18.69 -2.54 0.36
CA THR A 171 18.42 -2.96 1.74
C THR A 171 18.12 -4.47 1.86
N GLN A 172 17.87 -5.17 0.75
CA GLN A 172 17.83 -6.64 0.65
C GLN A 172 19.14 -7.27 0.14
N THR A 173 20.04 -6.52 -0.50
CA THR A 173 21.34 -6.97 -1.02
C THR A 173 22.46 -6.42 -0.14
N GLY A 174 22.45 -6.83 1.11
CA GLY A 174 23.60 -6.81 2.01
C GLY A 174 23.69 -8.19 2.65
N VAL A 175 24.22 -9.16 1.89
CA VAL A 175 24.14 -10.61 2.17
C VAL A 175 22.70 -11.11 2.04
N GLN A 176 22.42 -12.06 1.13
CA GLN A 176 21.30 -12.98 1.36
C GLN A 176 21.64 -13.71 2.67
N LYS A 177 21.25 -13.15 3.82
CA LYS A 177 21.25 -13.90 5.06
C LYS A 177 20.29 -15.04 4.78
N ALA A 178 20.80 -16.27 4.77
CA ALA A 178 19.97 -17.46 4.69
C ALA A 178 18.78 -17.25 5.63
N ALA A 179 17.56 -17.49 5.14
CA ALA A 179 16.40 -17.53 6.01
C ALA A 179 16.75 -18.44 7.20
N PRO A 180 16.35 -18.08 8.44
CA PRO A 180 16.64 -18.93 9.58
C PRO A 180 16.24 -20.39 9.25
N PRO A 181 17.01 -21.40 9.66
CA PRO A 181 16.78 -22.79 9.27
C PRO A 181 15.40 -23.37 9.60
N GLY A 182 14.65 -22.74 10.52
CA GLY A 182 13.30 -23.12 10.85
C GLY A 182 12.65 -22.21 11.89
N PRO A 183 11.39 -22.51 12.26
CA PRO A 183 10.65 -21.79 13.29
C PRO A 183 11.45 -21.72 14.59
N TRP A 184 11.36 -20.57 15.25
CA TRP A 184 12.02 -20.26 16.54
C TRP A 184 13.56 -20.44 16.59
N HIS A 185 14.23 -20.75 15.47
CA HIS A 185 15.69 -20.91 15.44
C HIS A 185 16.42 -19.59 15.74
N THR A 186 16.05 -18.52 15.03
CA THR A 186 16.63 -17.18 15.20
C THR A 186 15.53 -16.24 15.66
N VAL A 187 15.68 -15.69 16.87
CA VAL A 187 14.70 -14.82 17.52
C VAL A 187 15.33 -13.44 17.70
N ALA A 188 14.64 -12.39 17.24
CA ALA A 188 14.98 -11.02 17.59
C ALA A 188 14.20 -10.61 18.84
N ALA A 189 14.82 -9.88 19.75
CA ALA A 189 14.18 -9.41 20.97
C ALA A 189 14.52 -7.95 21.26
N ASP A 190 13.56 -7.24 21.86
CA ASP A 190 13.68 -5.84 22.29
C ASP A 190 12.76 -5.60 23.50
N LEU A 191 13.08 -4.58 24.31
CA LEU A 191 12.24 -4.14 25.42
C LEU A 191 11.35 -2.98 25.02
N LEU A 192 10.06 -3.10 25.32
CA LEU A 192 9.07 -2.05 25.07
C LEU A 192 8.41 -1.62 26.38
N SER A 193 8.50 -0.32 26.69
CA SER A 193 7.75 0.28 27.79
C SER A 193 6.43 0.84 27.27
N VAL A 194 5.31 0.45 27.88
CA VAL A 194 3.97 0.92 27.51
C VAL A 194 3.33 1.61 28.70
N SER A 195 2.89 2.86 28.50
CA SER A 195 2.12 3.59 29.52
C SER A 195 0.69 3.07 29.61
N THR A 196 0.24 2.82 30.84
CA THR A 196 -1.11 2.34 31.14
C THR A 196 -1.73 3.18 32.26
N ASP A 197 -3.03 3.03 32.46
CA ASP A 197 -3.78 3.75 33.51
C ASP A 197 -3.25 3.44 34.92
N SER A 198 -2.65 2.26 35.11
CA SER A 198 -2.06 1.80 36.37
C SER A 198 -0.53 1.98 36.44
N GLY A 199 0.05 2.75 35.53
CA GLY A 199 1.50 2.97 35.43
C GLY A 199 2.15 2.35 34.20
N ASN A 200 3.47 2.41 34.11
CA ASN A 200 4.20 1.84 32.98
C ASN A 200 4.38 0.33 33.16
N ILE A 201 4.03 -0.44 32.14
CA ILE A 201 4.37 -1.86 32.04
C ILE A 201 5.57 -2.04 31.13
N LEU A 202 6.43 -2.99 31.46
CA LEU A 202 7.58 -3.36 30.66
C LEU A 202 7.30 -4.68 29.94
N LEU A 203 7.57 -4.72 28.65
CA LEU A 203 7.34 -5.87 27.79
C LEU A 203 8.66 -6.34 27.20
N LEU A 204 8.92 -7.64 27.25
CA LEU A 204 9.86 -8.30 26.36
C LEU A 204 9.11 -8.67 25.09
N VAL A 205 9.46 -8.01 23.99
CA VAL A 205 8.90 -8.29 22.66
C VAL A 205 9.89 -9.15 21.90
N THR A 206 9.43 -10.27 21.36
CA THR A 206 10.22 -11.19 20.56
C THR A 206 9.57 -11.45 19.22
N LEU A 207 10.40 -11.66 18.21
CA LEU A 207 9.97 -11.94 16.84
C LEU A 207 10.78 -13.13 16.30
N CYS A 208 10.09 -14.21 15.95
CA CYS A 208 10.69 -15.29 15.19
C CYS A 208 11.03 -14.81 13.78
N LEU A 209 12.30 -14.83 13.38
CA LEU A 209 12.71 -14.30 12.09
C LEU A 209 12.45 -15.26 10.91
N PHE A 210 11.98 -16.47 11.20
CA PHE A 210 11.55 -17.44 10.18
C PHE A 210 10.11 -17.16 9.75
N SER A 211 9.16 -17.27 10.70
CA SER A 211 7.72 -17.14 10.45
C SER A 211 7.17 -15.73 10.69
N PHE A 212 7.99 -14.81 11.19
CA PHE A 212 7.52 -13.52 11.70
C PHE A 212 6.49 -13.64 12.83
N TRP A 213 6.50 -14.76 13.56
CA TRP A 213 5.65 -14.96 14.74
C TRP A 213 6.05 -14.02 15.88
N PRO A 214 5.16 -13.10 16.32
CA PRO A 214 5.41 -12.24 17.46
C PRO A 214 5.03 -12.93 18.77
N GLU A 215 5.82 -12.72 19.81
CA GLU A 215 5.53 -13.17 21.17
C GLU A 215 5.95 -12.09 22.18
N VAL A 216 5.10 -11.84 23.17
CA VAL A 216 5.30 -10.76 24.14
C VAL A 216 5.14 -11.30 25.56
N ARG A 217 6.04 -10.91 26.47
CA ARG A 217 5.91 -11.22 27.90
C ARG A 217 6.02 -9.95 28.73
N VAL A 218 5.16 -9.82 29.73
CA VAL A 218 5.28 -8.76 30.74
C VAL A 218 6.44 -9.09 31.66
N LEU A 219 7.32 -8.12 31.88
CA LEU A 219 8.46 -8.24 32.78
C LEU A 219 8.19 -7.51 34.10
N SER A 220 8.71 -8.08 35.18
CA SER A 220 8.69 -7.43 36.50
C SER A 220 9.71 -6.31 36.64
N SER A 221 10.80 -6.34 35.86
CA SER A 221 11.84 -5.31 35.83
C SER A 221 12.67 -5.36 34.55
N LYS A 222 13.50 -4.34 34.31
CA LYS A 222 14.52 -4.31 33.23
C LYS A 222 15.76 -5.16 33.53
N SER A 223 15.77 -5.92 34.62
CA SER A 223 16.92 -6.73 34.99
C SER A 223 17.16 -7.87 33.98
N SER A 224 18.42 -8.21 33.75
CA SER A 224 18.79 -9.34 32.91
C SER A 224 18.20 -10.66 33.41
N GLN A 225 18.07 -10.83 34.74
CA GLN A 225 17.42 -12.00 35.33
C GLN A 225 15.95 -12.12 34.93
N ALA A 226 15.19 -11.02 34.95
CA ALA A 226 13.80 -11.02 34.52
C ALA A 226 13.67 -11.38 33.02
N VAL A 227 14.57 -10.85 32.18
CA VAL A 227 14.62 -11.16 30.75
C VAL A 227 14.94 -12.64 30.52
N ALA A 228 15.95 -13.18 31.22
CA ALA A 228 16.36 -14.57 31.12
C ALA A 228 15.23 -15.54 31.51
N LEU A 229 14.49 -15.24 32.59
CA LEU A 229 13.33 -16.03 33.01
C LEU A 229 12.21 -16.02 31.97
N ALA A 230 11.93 -14.86 31.36
CA ALA A 230 10.94 -14.75 30.30
C ALA A 230 11.35 -15.53 29.04
N LEU A 231 12.61 -15.42 28.60
CA LEU A 231 13.16 -16.20 27.49
C LEU A 231 13.10 -17.70 27.76
N ARG A 232 13.39 -18.13 29.00
CA ARG A 232 13.27 -19.52 29.42
C ARG A 232 11.85 -20.04 29.31
N SER A 233 10.87 -19.24 29.75
CA SER A 233 9.45 -19.59 29.62
C SER A 233 9.03 -19.70 28.15
N MET A 234 9.50 -18.80 27.28
CA MET A 234 9.19 -18.87 25.84
C MET A 234 9.81 -20.12 25.20
N ASN A 235 11.07 -20.43 25.51
CA ASN A 235 11.73 -21.62 24.97
C ASN A 235 11.11 -22.93 25.48
N ALA A 236 10.48 -22.94 26.65
CA ALA A 236 9.69 -24.08 27.10
C ALA A 236 8.43 -24.30 26.24
N GLN A 237 7.90 -23.25 25.62
CA GLN A 237 6.70 -23.30 24.79
C GLN A 237 7.01 -23.56 23.31
N PHE A 238 8.02 -22.89 22.76
CA PHE A 238 8.33 -22.93 21.32
C PHE A 238 9.52 -23.83 20.97
N GLY A 239 10.17 -24.39 22.00
CA GLY A 239 11.43 -25.11 21.87
C GLY A 239 12.65 -24.19 21.99
N PRO A 240 13.87 -24.77 22.08
CA PRO A 240 15.08 -24.00 22.30
C PRO A 240 15.49 -23.23 21.04
N MET A 241 15.57 -21.90 21.15
CA MET A 241 16.20 -21.08 20.12
C MET A 241 17.71 -21.38 20.00
N LYS A 242 18.30 -21.06 18.84
CA LYS A 242 19.74 -21.21 18.57
C LYS A 242 20.47 -19.88 18.47
N ILE A 243 19.78 -18.82 18.09
CA ILE A 243 20.36 -17.49 17.96
C ILE A 243 19.38 -16.48 18.55
N LEU A 244 19.81 -15.75 19.58
CA LEU A 244 19.12 -14.56 20.07
C LEU A 244 19.80 -13.31 19.48
N ARG A 245 19.01 -12.44 18.85
CA ARG A 245 19.47 -11.16 18.30
C ARG A 245 18.85 -10.01 19.09
N THR A 246 19.69 -9.16 19.67
CA THR A 246 19.25 -7.98 20.43
C THR A 246 20.11 -6.79 20.07
N ASP A 247 19.75 -5.63 20.63
CA ASP A 247 20.67 -4.51 20.70
C ASP A 247 21.79 -4.77 21.74
N ARG A 248 22.59 -3.75 22.02
CA ARG A 248 23.69 -3.81 23.00
C ARG A 248 23.24 -3.41 24.41
N GLY A 249 21.95 -3.51 24.71
CA GLY A 249 21.39 -3.17 26.01
C GLY A 249 21.96 -4.02 27.15
N PRO A 250 22.20 -3.44 28.34
CA PRO A 250 22.68 -4.19 29.51
C PRO A 250 21.68 -5.26 29.99
N GLU A 251 20.40 -5.10 29.71
CA GLU A 251 19.33 -6.07 30.02
C GLU A 251 19.51 -7.43 29.32
N PHE A 252 20.30 -7.48 28.24
CA PHE A 252 20.54 -8.71 27.48
C PHE A 252 21.89 -9.36 27.78
N ARG A 253 22.65 -8.86 28.77
CA ARG A 253 23.97 -9.38 29.17
C ARG A 253 23.94 -10.06 30.53
N GLY A 254 24.96 -10.86 30.87
CA GLY A 254 25.03 -11.54 32.17
C GLY A 254 24.06 -12.71 32.25
N ALA A 255 22.99 -12.61 33.04
CA ALA A 255 22.06 -13.73 33.25
C ALA A 255 21.41 -14.27 31.95
N VAL A 256 21.15 -13.40 30.97
CA VAL A 256 20.69 -13.82 29.63
C VAL A 256 21.77 -14.63 28.90
N GLU A 257 23.03 -14.17 28.89
CA GLU A 257 24.14 -14.88 28.23
C GLU A 257 24.42 -16.23 28.94
N GLU A 258 24.37 -16.26 30.27
CA GLU A 258 24.44 -17.49 31.07
C GLU A 258 23.33 -18.47 30.65
N TYR A 259 22.08 -18.00 30.59
CA TYR A 259 20.97 -18.84 30.15
C TYR A 259 21.14 -19.35 28.71
N LEU A 260 21.53 -18.49 27.76
CA LEU A 260 21.78 -18.90 26.38
C LEU A 260 22.88 -19.95 26.27
N THR A 261 23.92 -19.85 27.11
CA THR A 261 24.97 -20.87 27.21
C THR A 261 24.40 -22.22 27.63
N THR A 262 23.45 -22.26 28.58
CA THR A 262 22.83 -23.54 29.02
C THR A 262 22.06 -24.29 27.92
N ILE A 263 21.58 -23.58 26.89
CA ILE A 263 20.81 -24.16 25.78
C ILE A 263 21.62 -24.27 24.48
N ASN A 264 22.93 -24.01 24.53
CA ASN A 264 23.82 -23.91 23.36
C ASN A 264 23.28 -22.93 22.30
N ALA A 265 22.85 -21.75 22.73
CA ALA A 265 22.42 -20.66 21.86
C ALA A 265 23.45 -19.53 21.82
N VAL A 266 23.51 -18.83 20.68
CA VAL A 266 24.44 -17.73 20.44
C VAL A 266 23.71 -16.39 20.62
N HIS A 267 24.32 -15.48 21.37
CA HIS A 267 23.89 -14.08 21.46
C HIS A 267 24.57 -13.24 20.36
N SER A 268 23.79 -12.48 19.59
CA SER A 268 24.28 -11.71 18.45
C SER A 268 23.82 -10.25 18.50
N THR A 269 24.78 -9.32 18.41
CA THR A 269 24.59 -7.86 18.63
C THR A 269 25.06 -6.95 17.47
N THR A 270 25.11 -7.43 16.21
CA THR A 270 25.71 -6.72 15.03
C THR A 270 24.70 -6.28 13.94
N LEU A 271 24.99 -5.16 13.23
CA LEU A 271 24.24 -4.55 12.09
C LEU A 271 25.04 -4.68 10.77
N PRO A 272 24.40 -4.96 9.59
CA PRO A 272 23.77 -3.92 8.77
C PRO A 272 22.38 -4.36 8.28
N TYR A 273 21.36 -3.50 8.42
CA TYR A 273 19.93 -3.88 8.39
C TYR A 273 19.65 -5.07 9.35
N SER A 274 19.67 -4.76 10.64
CA SER A 274 19.58 -5.75 11.71
C SER A 274 18.13 -6.20 11.86
N PRO A 275 17.86 -7.48 12.09
CA PRO A 275 16.57 -7.96 12.55
C PRO A 275 16.06 -7.28 13.83
N VAL A 276 16.92 -6.57 14.57
CA VAL A 276 16.52 -5.62 15.61
C VAL A 276 15.55 -4.56 15.05
N SER A 277 15.74 -4.10 13.81
CA SER A 277 14.79 -3.18 13.16
C SER A 277 13.43 -3.82 12.86
N ALA A 278 13.38 -5.16 12.71
CA ALA A 278 12.13 -5.88 12.50
C ALA A 278 11.32 -5.98 13.81
N VAL A 279 11.98 -6.24 14.95
CA VAL A 279 11.31 -6.19 16.26
C VAL A 279 10.97 -4.74 16.66
N GLU A 280 11.78 -3.74 16.32
CA GLU A 280 11.41 -2.31 16.48
C GLU A 280 10.18 -1.95 15.63
N GLN A 281 10.07 -2.48 14.41
CA GLN A 281 8.90 -2.27 13.56
C GLN A 281 7.66 -2.95 14.14
N LEU A 282 7.83 -4.13 14.72
CA LEU A 282 6.78 -4.79 15.50
C LEU A 282 6.37 -3.93 16.70
N ASN A 283 7.33 -3.35 17.45
CA ASN A 283 7.05 -2.45 18.58
C ASN A 283 6.20 -1.25 18.17
N ARG A 284 6.52 -0.59 17.04
CA ARG A 284 5.70 0.49 16.47
C ARG A 284 4.28 0.00 16.12
N THR A 285 4.15 -1.21 15.59
CA THR A 285 2.86 -1.80 15.22
C THR A 285 2.01 -2.10 16.46
N ILE A 286 2.61 -2.66 17.50
CA ILE A 286 1.97 -2.93 18.80
C ILE A 286 1.48 -1.62 19.42
N LEU A 287 2.34 -0.60 19.51
CA LEU A 287 1.97 0.71 20.06
C LEU A 287 0.82 1.36 19.29
N HIS A 288 0.86 1.34 17.96
CA HIS A 288 -0.20 1.90 17.13
C HIS A 288 -1.54 1.17 17.33
N LYS A 289 -1.52 -0.17 17.37
CA LYS A 289 -2.73 -0.97 17.64
C LYS A 289 -3.26 -0.70 19.05
N LEU A 290 -2.39 -0.65 20.06
CA LEU A 290 -2.77 -0.31 21.45
C LEU A 290 -3.46 1.06 21.52
N GLN A 291 -2.88 2.10 20.92
CA GLN A 291 -3.47 3.44 20.88
C GLN A 291 -4.84 3.43 20.17
N THR A 292 -4.94 2.71 19.06
CA THR A 292 -6.19 2.59 18.30
C THR A 292 -7.30 1.95 19.16
N VAL A 293 -7.00 0.84 19.83
CA VAL A 293 -7.96 0.12 20.67
C VAL A 293 -8.34 0.96 21.90
N ARG A 294 -7.39 1.69 22.49
CA ARG A 294 -7.64 2.57 23.65
C ARG A 294 -8.53 3.78 23.34
N ASN A 295 -8.52 4.24 22.09
CA ASN A 295 -9.43 5.29 21.63
C ASN A 295 -10.84 4.75 21.30
N CYS A 296 -11.05 3.44 21.30
CA CYS A 296 -12.36 2.84 21.05
C CYS A 296 -13.19 2.76 22.35
N PRO A 297 -14.41 3.33 22.39
CA PRO A 297 -15.27 3.32 23.58
C PRO A 297 -15.58 1.92 24.12
N LEU A 298 -15.63 0.91 23.26
CA LEU A 298 -15.95 -0.47 23.61
C LEU A 298 -14.83 -1.16 24.40
N TRP A 299 -13.57 -0.83 24.09
CA TRP A 299 -12.40 -1.54 24.60
C TRP A 299 -11.58 -0.73 25.60
N ARG A 300 -11.90 0.56 25.76
CA ARG A 300 -11.17 1.51 26.63
C ARG A 300 -10.99 1.02 28.08
N ARG A 301 -11.96 0.27 28.61
CA ARG A 301 -11.98 -0.22 30.00
C ARG A 301 -11.19 -1.51 30.23
N ILE A 302 -10.72 -2.18 29.17
CA ILE A 302 -9.98 -3.45 29.31
C ILE A 302 -8.53 -3.16 29.72
N PRO A 303 -7.97 -3.88 30.70
CA PRO A 303 -6.56 -3.74 31.08
C PRO A 303 -5.62 -3.96 29.89
N THR A 304 -4.53 -3.19 29.81
CA THR A 304 -3.57 -3.25 28.68
C THR A 304 -3.06 -4.67 28.46
N VAL A 305 -2.76 -5.40 29.53
CA VAL A 305 -2.22 -6.77 29.46
C VAL A 305 -3.20 -7.70 28.74
N ALA A 306 -4.51 -7.61 29.03
CA ALA A 306 -5.52 -8.41 28.35
C ALA A 306 -5.72 -8.01 26.88
N LEU A 307 -5.44 -6.75 26.52
CA LEU A 307 -5.47 -6.29 25.13
C LEU A 307 -4.26 -6.79 24.31
N LEU A 308 -3.15 -7.20 24.95
CA LEU A 308 -1.98 -7.70 24.23
C LEU A 308 -2.31 -8.97 23.45
N ASP A 309 -3.11 -9.88 24.02
CA ASP A 309 -3.49 -11.13 23.36
C ASP A 309 -4.30 -10.87 22.09
N GLU A 310 -5.27 -9.95 22.13
CA GLU A 310 -6.07 -9.53 20.97
C GLU A 310 -5.21 -8.87 19.89
N ILE A 311 -4.24 -8.05 20.30
CA ILE A 311 -3.32 -7.40 19.37
C ILE A 311 -2.41 -8.44 18.71
N LEU A 312 -1.89 -9.39 19.49
CA LEU A 312 -1.07 -10.48 18.96
C LEU A 312 -1.87 -11.35 18.01
N TRP A 313 -3.11 -11.71 18.35
CA TRP A 313 -4.01 -12.44 17.47
C TRP A 313 -4.17 -11.72 16.12
N SER A 314 -4.47 -10.42 16.16
CA SER A 314 -4.60 -9.60 14.96
C SER A 314 -3.31 -9.55 14.12
N ILE A 315 -2.13 -9.47 14.75
CA ILE A 315 -0.85 -9.47 14.02
C ILE A 315 -0.58 -10.84 13.42
N ARG A 316 -0.81 -11.92 14.18
CA ARG A 316 -0.59 -13.31 13.76
C ARG A 316 -1.47 -13.70 12.58
N SER A 317 -2.68 -13.14 12.48
CA SER A 317 -3.65 -13.41 11.41
C SER A 317 -3.60 -12.41 10.24
N THR A 318 -2.63 -11.50 10.19
CA THR A 318 -2.50 -10.52 9.10
C THR A 318 -1.26 -10.83 8.26
N PRO A 319 -1.37 -10.90 6.92
CA PRO A 319 -0.23 -11.16 6.06
C PRO A 319 0.92 -10.17 6.29
N SER A 320 2.11 -10.69 6.56
CA SER A 320 3.27 -9.82 6.77
C SER A 320 3.67 -9.14 5.46
N THR A 321 4.16 -7.90 5.55
CA THR A 321 4.63 -7.18 4.37
C THR A 321 5.88 -7.83 3.75
N VAL A 322 6.60 -8.63 4.53
CA VAL A 322 7.83 -9.34 4.14
C VAL A 322 7.51 -10.69 3.49
N LEU A 323 6.80 -11.59 4.20
CA LEU A 323 6.52 -12.95 3.70
C LEU A 323 5.30 -13.04 2.79
N LYS A 324 4.42 -12.03 2.80
CA LYS A 324 3.12 -12.02 2.08
C LYS A 324 2.14 -13.11 2.51
N ILE A 325 2.46 -13.84 3.57
CA ILE A 325 1.60 -14.81 4.26
C ILE A 325 1.46 -14.39 5.73
N GLU A 326 0.41 -14.89 6.37
CA GLU A 326 0.15 -14.71 7.79
C GLU A 326 1.19 -15.45 8.64
N PRO A 327 1.68 -14.88 9.75
CA PRO A 327 2.64 -15.57 10.62
C PRO A 327 2.21 -16.93 11.18
N PHE A 328 0.90 -17.22 11.21
CA PHE A 328 0.37 -18.50 11.68
C PHE A 328 0.42 -19.62 10.63
N MET A 329 0.56 -19.28 9.35
CA MET A 329 0.61 -20.22 8.21
C MET A 329 2.03 -20.74 8.00
#